data_AF-A0A8C5TAG2-F1
#
_entry.id   AF-A0A8C5TAG2-F1
#
_cell.length_a   1.000
_cell.length_b   1.000
_cell.length_c   1.000
_cell.angle_alpha   90.00
_cell.angle_beta   90.00
_cell.angle_gamma   90.00
#
_symmetry.space_group_name_H-M   'P 1'
#
loop_
_entity.id
_entity.type
_entity.pdbx_description
1 polymer ?
#
loop_
_entity_poly.entity_id
_entity_poly.type
_entity_poly.pdbx_seq_one_letter_code
_entity_poly.pdbx_strand_id
1 'polypeptide(L)'
;IERLQLQKRLGCRNFEWFVSNVYPELSQPGDTPRFSGKLYNTGVGFCADYRPGRATADGSIEISPCSDSLTQHFEYNSMKEIRLGSALLLCFDVRHGKVIPQNCTKEIDNSNQHWDVQENGMIVHVLSGKCIEAAIKEDEKDLFLSACNKNANQVWTRKMFVFAVACSEIRKVSHLKAWLLVNPALAKISIYSVKQGLERL
;
A
#
# COMPACT_ATOMS: atom_id res chain seq x y z
N ILE A 1 13.57 -17.78 24.03
CA ILE A 1 14.76 -17.33 24.79
C ILE A 1 16.06 -17.81 24.12
N GLU A 2 16.14 -19.08 23.72
CA GLU A 2 17.33 -19.70 23.08
C GLU A 2 17.88 -18.95 21.85
N ARG A 3 17.00 -18.51 20.92
CA ARG A 3 17.40 -17.77 19.70
C ARG A 3 18.07 -16.41 20.00
N LEU A 4 17.64 -15.72 21.06
CA LEU A 4 18.19 -14.42 21.45
C LEU A 4 19.57 -14.58 22.10
N GLN A 5 19.75 -15.64 22.90
CA GLN A 5 21.04 -15.96 23.50
C GLN A 5 22.06 -16.37 22.43
N LEU A 6 21.63 -17.09 21.38
CA LEU A 6 22.49 -17.43 20.24
C LEU A 6 22.94 -16.19 19.46
N GLN A 7 22.04 -15.23 19.20
CA GLN A 7 22.40 -13.96 18.55
C GLN A 7 23.45 -13.18 19.35
N LYS A 8 23.31 -13.12 20.68
CA LYS A 8 24.30 -12.48 21.56
C LYS A 8 25.64 -13.19 21.51
N ARG A 9 25.65 -14.53 21.58
CA ARG A 9 26.88 -15.34 21.53
C ARG A 9 27.65 -15.22 20.21
N LEU A 10 26.94 -15.14 19.09
CA LEU A 10 27.53 -15.05 17.75
C LEU A 10 27.88 -13.60 17.35
N GLY A 11 27.63 -12.60 18.20
CA GLY A 11 27.90 -11.20 17.90
C GLY A 11 27.09 -10.68 16.70
N CYS A 12 25.89 -11.22 16.46
CA CYS A 12 25.07 -10.82 15.32
C CYS A 12 24.70 -9.35 15.39
N ARG A 13 24.77 -8.65 14.25
CA ARG A 13 24.29 -7.28 14.12
C ARG A 13 22.76 -7.24 14.10
N ASN A 14 22.19 -6.13 14.56
CA ASN A 14 20.75 -5.93 14.57
C ASN A 14 20.21 -5.75 13.13
N PHE A 15 18.89 -5.78 13.01
CA PHE A 15 18.24 -5.72 11.70
C PHE A 15 18.44 -4.36 10.99
N GLU A 16 18.49 -3.26 11.75
CA GLU A 16 18.77 -1.93 11.21
C GLU A 16 20.15 -1.84 10.54
N TRP A 17 21.18 -2.44 11.15
CA TRP A 17 22.50 -2.54 10.56
C TRP A 17 22.47 -3.32 9.25
N PHE A 18 21.71 -4.43 9.19
CA PHE A 18 21.56 -5.22 7.97
C PHE A 18 20.95 -4.41 6.83
N VAL A 19 19.84 -3.71 7.07
CA VAL A 19 19.20 -2.87 6.05
C VAL A 19 20.14 -1.75 5.61
N SER A 20 20.81 -1.08 6.54
CA SER A 20 21.66 0.08 6.20
C SER A 20 22.96 -0.28 5.49
N ASN A 21 23.50 -1.49 5.69
CA ASN A 21 24.85 -1.86 5.21
C ASN A 21 24.86 -2.99 4.19
N VAL A 22 23.85 -3.87 4.19
CA VAL A 22 23.79 -5.05 3.32
C VAL A 22 22.76 -4.89 2.21
N TYR A 23 21.67 -4.16 2.47
CA TYR A 23 20.62 -3.92 1.48
C TYR A 23 20.08 -2.47 1.57
N PRO A 24 20.95 -1.45 1.41
CA PRO A 24 20.61 -0.04 1.62
C PRO A 24 19.47 0.47 0.73
N GLU A 25 19.25 -0.16 -0.42
CA GLU A 25 18.15 0.09 -1.34
C GLU A 25 16.76 -0.19 -0.75
N LEU A 26 16.65 -1.00 0.32
CA LEU A 26 15.38 -1.19 1.06
C LEU A 26 14.95 0.08 1.81
N SER A 27 15.90 0.97 2.12
CA SER A 27 15.76 2.11 3.03
C SER A 27 15.47 3.43 2.31
N GLN A 28 15.17 3.39 1.02
CA GLN A 28 15.14 4.58 0.17
C GLN A 28 14.28 5.71 0.79
N PRO A 29 14.83 6.92 1.00
CA PRO A 29 14.09 8.02 1.60
C PRO A 29 12.83 8.30 0.81
N GLY A 30 11.69 8.11 1.46
CA GLY A 30 10.36 8.33 0.89
C GLY A 30 9.53 7.07 0.60
N ASP A 31 10.14 5.89 0.73
CA ASP A 31 9.45 4.59 0.68
C ASP A 31 8.74 4.23 2.00
N THR A 32 8.84 5.05 3.04
CA THR A 32 8.03 4.88 4.27
C THR A 32 6.57 5.20 3.97
N PRO A 33 5.65 4.23 4.04
CA PRO A 33 4.24 4.52 3.87
C PRO A 33 3.74 5.39 5.03
N ARG A 34 3.15 6.55 4.70
CA ARG A 34 2.35 7.36 5.63
C ARG A 34 1.09 6.62 6.06
N PHE A 35 0.59 5.75 5.19
CA PHE A 35 -0.53 4.86 5.47
C PHE A 35 -0.31 3.51 4.77
N SER A 36 -0.67 2.43 5.45
CA SER A 36 -0.72 1.08 4.89
C SER A 36 -2.01 0.40 5.35
N GLY A 37 -2.85 0.01 4.39
CA GLY A 37 -4.06 -0.77 4.63
C GLY A 37 -5.16 -0.56 3.62
N LYS A 38 -6.42 -0.61 4.08
CA LYS A 38 -7.60 -0.61 3.19
C LYS A 38 -8.19 0.78 3.05
N LEU A 39 -8.63 1.11 1.84
CA LEU A 39 -9.40 2.31 1.55
C LEU A 39 -10.89 1.97 1.56
N TYR A 40 -11.57 2.28 2.67
CA TYR A 40 -13.00 2.04 2.85
C TYR A 40 -13.81 3.26 2.44
N ASN A 41 -14.75 3.11 1.51
CA ASN A 41 -15.66 4.17 1.15
C ASN A 41 -16.86 4.23 2.11
N THR A 42 -17.16 5.41 2.64
CA THR A 42 -18.24 5.58 3.62
C THR A 42 -19.63 5.62 2.99
N GLY A 43 -19.76 6.08 1.75
CA GLY A 43 -21.05 6.18 1.06
C GLY A 43 -21.59 4.84 0.59
N VAL A 44 -20.71 4.00 0.00
CA VAL A 44 -21.12 2.68 -0.52
C VAL A 44 -20.86 1.52 0.44
N GLY A 45 -20.09 1.75 1.52
CA GLY A 45 -19.79 0.71 2.51
C GLY A 45 -18.84 -0.39 2.03
N PHE A 46 -18.11 -0.16 0.94
CA PHE A 46 -17.18 -1.11 0.30
C PHE A 46 -15.74 -0.60 0.31
N CYS A 47 -14.79 -1.49 0.05
CA CYS A 47 -13.37 -1.17 -0.01
C CYS A 47 -12.92 -1.10 -1.47
N ALA A 48 -11.93 -0.25 -1.76
CA ALA A 48 -11.19 -0.35 -3.01
C ALA A 48 -10.50 -1.71 -3.10
N ASP A 49 -10.50 -2.31 -4.27
CA ASP A 49 -10.01 -3.65 -4.54
C ASP A 49 -9.40 -3.70 -5.93
N TYR A 50 -8.15 -4.13 -6.01
CA TYR A 50 -7.50 -4.37 -7.28
C TYR A 50 -8.01 -5.67 -7.90
N ARG A 51 -8.53 -5.58 -9.11
CA ARG A 51 -8.82 -6.74 -9.95
C ARG A 51 -7.71 -6.89 -10.98
N PRO A 52 -6.88 -7.95 -10.87
CA PRO A 52 -5.90 -8.25 -11.90
C PRO A 52 -6.58 -8.45 -13.24
N GLY A 53 -5.98 -7.86 -14.28
CA GLY A 53 -6.39 -8.08 -15.66
C GLY A 53 -6.27 -9.54 -16.06
N ARG A 54 -7.03 -9.94 -17.09
CA ARG A 54 -6.87 -11.24 -17.77
C ARG A 54 -6.07 -11.02 -19.07
N ALA A 55 -5.73 -12.10 -19.78
CA ALA A 55 -4.85 -12.07 -20.96
C ALA A 55 -5.15 -11.00 -22.03
N THR A 56 -6.36 -10.44 -22.09
CA THR A 56 -6.77 -9.42 -23.06
C THR A 56 -7.29 -8.12 -22.42
N ALA A 57 -7.28 -7.99 -21.09
CA ALA A 57 -7.87 -6.87 -20.38
C ALA A 57 -6.90 -6.34 -19.32
N ASP A 58 -6.71 -5.01 -19.30
CA ASP A 58 -5.97 -4.32 -18.25
C ASP A 58 -6.63 -4.56 -16.88
N GLY A 59 -5.84 -4.49 -15.80
CA GLY A 59 -6.40 -4.53 -14.45
C GLY A 59 -7.25 -3.30 -14.15
N SER A 60 -8.14 -3.43 -13.15
CA SER A 60 -9.03 -2.36 -12.70
C SER A 60 -8.88 -2.16 -11.19
N ILE A 61 -9.21 -0.95 -10.72
CA ILE A 61 -9.49 -0.71 -9.30
C ILE A 61 -11.00 -0.53 -9.17
N GLU A 62 -11.61 -1.42 -8.40
CA GLU A 62 -13.05 -1.49 -8.22
C GLU A 62 -13.42 -1.34 -6.75
N ILE A 63 -14.70 -1.17 -6.45
CA ILE A 63 -15.25 -1.29 -5.11
C ILE A 63 -15.83 -2.69 -4.89
N SER A 64 -15.45 -3.32 -3.78
CA SER A 64 -15.92 -4.66 -3.41
C SER A 64 -16.12 -4.78 -1.90
N PRO A 65 -16.85 -5.81 -1.42
CA PRO A 65 -16.96 -6.08 0.00
C PRO A 65 -15.58 -6.15 0.67
N CYS A 66 -15.43 -5.46 1.78
CA CYS A 66 -14.15 -5.42 2.50
C CYS A 66 -13.76 -6.81 2.99
N SER A 67 -12.53 -7.22 2.71
CA SER A 67 -11.94 -8.50 3.08
C SER A 67 -10.49 -8.31 3.49
N ASP A 68 -9.84 -9.32 4.07
CA ASP A 68 -8.40 -9.29 4.37
C ASP A 68 -7.51 -9.66 3.17
N SER A 69 -8.08 -9.63 1.95
CA SER A 69 -7.33 -9.87 0.72
C SER A 69 -6.20 -8.85 0.53
N LEU A 70 -5.05 -9.32 0.06
CA LEU A 70 -3.93 -8.48 -0.34
C LEU A 70 -4.28 -7.57 -1.53
N THR A 71 -5.30 -7.90 -2.32
CA THR A 71 -5.79 -7.04 -3.41
C THR A 71 -6.48 -5.77 -2.92
N GLN A 72 -6.89 -5.72 -1.64
CA GLN A 72 -7.45 -4.53 -0.99
C GLN A 72 -6.43 -3.78 -0.13
N HIS A 73 -5.15 -4.16 -0.23
CA HIS A 73 -4.07 -3.54 0.51
C HIS A 73 -3.41 -2.46 -0.34
N PHE A 74 -3.40 -1.22 0.18
CA PHE A 74 -2.77 -0.08 -0.45
C PHE A 74 -1.81 0.63 0.49
N GLU A 75 -0.77 1.21 -0.08
CA GLU A 75 0.23 2.00 0.65
C GLU A 75 0.26 3.42 0.09
N TYR A 76 0.15 4.43 0.96
CA TYR A 76 0.32 5.82 0.58
C TYR A 76 1.68 6.31 1.08
N ASN A 77 2.54 6.76 0.17
CA ASN A 77 3.91 7.13 0.49
C ASN A 77 4.13 8.66 0.60
N SER A 78 5.38 9.06 0.85
CA SER A 78 5.74 10.48 0.94
C SER A 78 5.75 11.22 -0.40
N MET A 79 5.84 10.48 -1.52
CA MET A 79 5.78 11.02 -2.89
C MET A 79 4.34 11.23 -3.38
N LYS A 80 3.35 11.11 -2.48
CA LYS A 80 1.93 11.26 -2.79
C LYS A 80 1.38 10.18 -3.73
N GLU A 81 1.98 9.01 -3.78
CA GLU A 81 1.49 7.88 -4.58
C GLU A 81 0.64 6.93 -3.72
N ILE A 82 -0.41 6.36 -4.31
CA ILE A 82 -1.16 5.24 -3.71
C ILE A 82 -0.76 3.97 -4.46
N ARG A 83 0.00 3.09 -3.80
CA ARG A 83 0.56 1.85 -4.34
C ARG A 83 -0.30 0.64 -4.00
N LEU A 84 -0.37 -0.33 -4.91
CA LEU A 84 -1.03 -1.61 -4.71
C LEU A 84 -0.16 -2.57 -3.90
N GLY A 85 -0.08 -2.33 -2.58
CA GLY A 85 0.64 -3.16 -1.64
C GLY A 85 2.04 -3.54 -2.09
N SER A 86 2.58 -4.60 -1.50
CA SER A 86 4.03 -4.73 -1.47
C SER A 86 4.64 -5.48 -2.65
N ALA A 87 3.84 -6.20 -3.44
CA ALA A 87 4.34 -7.09 -4.50
C ALA A 87 4.22 -6.56 -5.93
N LEU A 88 3.53 -5.43 -6.14
CA LEU A 88 3.27 -4.89 -7.46
C LEU A 88 3.76 -3.44 -7.54
N LEU A 89 4.55 -3.11 -8.55
CA LEU A 89 4.97 -1.74 -8.87
C LEU A 89 3.81 -0.92 -9.47
N LEU A 90 2.57 -1.17 -9.03
CA LEU A 90 1.39 -0.51 -9.56
C LEU A 90 0.95 0.60 -8.61
N CYS A 91 0.67 1.75 -9.19
CA CYS A 91 0.17 2.94 -8.54
C CYS A 91 -1.22 3.27 -9.09
N PHE A 92 -2.02 3.98 -8.30
CA PHE A 92 -3.23 4.63 -8.79
C PHE A 92 -2.84 5.71 -9.79
N ASP A 93 -3.42 5.63 -10.97
CA ASP A 93 -3.26 6.58 -12.08
C ASP A 93 -4.65 6.92 -12.63
N VAL A 94 -4.73 7.88 -13.54
CA VAL A 94 -5.98 8.39 -14.10
C VAL A 94 -5.94 8.29 -15.61
N ARG A 95 -6.89 7.55 -16.19
CA ARG A 95 -7.11 7.49 -17.63
C ARG A 95 -8.56 7.77 -17.95
N HIS A 96 -8.81 8.79 -18.77
CA HIS A 96 -10.16 9.26 -19.13
C HIS A 96 -11.07 9.53 -17.92
N GLY A 97 -10.51 9.98 -16.81
CA GLY A 97 -11.23 10.25 -15.56
C GLY A 97 -11.52 9.01 -14.69
N LYS A 98 -11.20 7.80 -15.16
CA LYS A 98 -11.25 6.56 -14.35
C LYS A 98 -9.93 6.36 -13.62
N VAL A 99 -9.99 5.92 -12.37
CA VAL A 99 -8.81 5.48 -11.60
C VAL A 99 -8.42 4.08 -12.06
N ILE A 100 -7.17 3.91 -12.47
CA ILE A 100 -6.64 2.65 -13.00
C ILE A 100 -5.34 2.26 -12.29
N PRO A 101 -5.00 0.96 -12.27
CA PRO A 101 -3.65 0.54 -11.91
C PRO A 101 -2.70 0.80 -13.08
N GLN A 102 -1.58 1.45 -12.82
CA GLN A 102 -0.50 1.65 -13.80
C GLN A 102 0.86 1.51 -13.14
N ASN A 103 1.89 1.16 -13.90
CA ASN A 103 3.26 1.13 -13.37
C ASN A 103 3.63 2.48 -12.73
N CYS A 104 4.11 2.41 -11.49
CA CYS A 104 4.58 3.58 -10.75
C CYS A 104 5.71 4.27 -11.52
N THR A 105 5.53 5.56 -11.73
CA THR A 105 6.52 6.43 -12.37
C THR A 105 7.49 6.97 -11.30
N LYS A 106 8.66 7.45 -11.71
CA LYS A 106 9.60 8.14 -10.80
C LYS A 106 9.54 9.66 -10.99
N GLU A 107 8.42 10.14 -11.51
CA GLU A 107 8.22 11.56 -11.79
C GLU A 107 7.99 12.31 -10.48
N ILE A 108 8.77 13.36 -10.25
CA ILE A 108 8.77 14.07 -8.97
C ILE A 108 7.65 15.12 -8.91
N ASP A 109 7.26 15.68 -10.07
CA ASP A 109 6.25 16.74 -10.16
C ASP A 109 5.21 16.44 -11.25
N ASN A 110 3.97 16.89 -11.03
CA ASN A 110 2.86 16.88 -12.00
C ASN A 110 2.50 15.51 -12.64
N SER A 111 2.77 14.42 -11.94
CA SER A 111 2.34 13.08 -12.36
C SER A 111 0.82 12.87 -12.18
N ASN A 112 0.22 12.07 -13.08
CA ASN A 112 -1.15 11.54 -12.92
C ASN A 112 -1.28 10.56 -11.73
N GLN A 113 -0.17 10.25 -11.07
CA GLN A 113 -0.10 9.31 -9.95
C GLN A 113 0.01 10.02 -8.59
N HIS A 114 -0.12 11.35 -8.57
CA HIS A 114 -0.04 12.13 -7.34
C HIS A 114 -1.43 12.40 -6.75
N TRP A 115 -1.55 12.06 -5.48
CA TRP A 115 -2.78 12.09 -4.69
C TRP A 115 -2.58 12.85 -3.39
N ASP A 116 -3.43 13.83 -3.13
CA ASP A 116 -3.54 14.49 -1.84
C ASP A 116 -4.60 13.76 -1.00
N VAL A 117 -4.13 12.97 -0.05
CA VAL A 117 -4.97 12.19 0.87
C VAL A 117 -5.25 13.04 2.11
N GLN A 118 -6.45 13.61 2.19
CA GLN A 118 -6.78 14.61 3.19
C GLN A 118 -7.29 13.98 4.51
N GLU A 119 -7.19 14.74 5.60
CA GLU A 119 -7.68 14.32 6.92
C GLU A 119 -9.20 14.09 6.94
N ASN A 120 -9.94 14.90 6.18
CA ASN A 120 -11.40 14.80 6.01
C ASN A 120 -11.86 13.57 5.20
N GLY A 121 -10.93 12.72 4.75
CA GLY A 121 -11.22 11.48 4.02
C GLY A 121 -11.31 11.63 2.50
N MET A 122 -11.28 12.85 1.95
CA MET A 122 -11.19 13.01 0.50
C MET A 122 -9.80 12.61 -0.02
N ILE A 123 -9.78 12.03 -1.22
CA ILE A 123 -8.55 11.73 -1.95
C ILE A 123 -8.60 12.55 -3.24
N VAL A 124 -7.75 13.57 -3.33
CA VAL A 124 -7.74 14.53 -4.43
C VAL A 124 -6.63 14.18 -5.41
N HIS A 125 -6.96 14.06 -6.68
CA HIS A 125 -5.97 13.96 -7.74
C HIS A 125 -5.28 15.32 -7.91
N VAL A 126 -3.97 15.38 -7.67
CA VAL A 126 -3.22 16.63 -7.57
C VAL A 126 -3.30 17.44 -8.87
N LEU A 127 -3.15 16.79 -10.02
CA LEU A 127 -3.08 17.49 -11.31
C LEU A 127 -4.44 18.07 -11.74
N SER A 128 -5.54 17.38 -11.48
CA SER A 128 -6.87 17.83 -11.93
C SER A 128 -7.69 18.55 -10.86
N GLY A 129 -7.28 18.50 -9.59
CA GLY A 129 -8.03 19.04 -8.46
C GLY A 129 -9.37 18.33 -8.18
N LYS A 130 -9.60 17.16 -8.79
CA LYS A 130 -10.83 16.37 -8.64
C LYS A 130 -10.66 15.28 -7.59
N CYS A 131 -11.76 14.84 -7.01
CA CYS A 131 -11.79 13.84 -5.95
C CYS A 131 -12.12 12.46 -6.51
N ILE A 132 -11.54 11.41 -5.91
CA ILE A 132 -11.95 10.03 -6.16
C ILE A 132 -13.36 9.82 -5.60
N GLU A 133 -14.28 9.42 -6.45
CA GLU A 133 -15.66 9.05 -6.13
C GLU A 133 -15.92 7.58 -6.47
N ALA A 134 -16.53 6.86 -5.53
CA ALA A 134 -17.04 5.53 -5.75
C ALA A 134 -18.31 5.59 -6.61
N ALA A 135 -18.27 4.99 -7.80
CA ALA A 135 -19.44 4.89 -8.67
C ALA A 135 -19.95 3.44 -8.66
N ILE A 136 -21.20 3.25 -8.21
CA ILE A 136 -21.96 2.02 -8.43
C ILE A 136 -23.00 2.33 -9.50
N LYS A 137 -22.81 1.78 -10.69
CA LYS A 137 -23.87 1.57 -11.68
C LYS A 137 -24.10 0.07 -11.81
N GLU A 138 -25.21 -0.34 -12.42
CA GLU A 138 -25.70 -1.73 -12.42
C GLU A 138 -24.57 -2.77 -12.57
N ASP A 139 -23.67 -2.59 -13.54
CA ASP A 139 -22.50 -3.47 -13.76
C ASP A 139 -21.12 -2.81 -13.54
N GLU A 140 -21.07 -1.49 -13.28
CA GLU A 140 -19.80 -0.76 -13.09
C GLU A 140 -19.60 -0.45 -11.61
N LYS A 141 -18.53 -1.01 -11.04
CA LYS A 141 -18.10 -0.79 -9.64
C LYS A 141 -16.75 -0.11 -9.61
N ASP A 142 -16.60 0.95 -10.39
CA ASP A 142 -15.33 1.60 -10.62
C ASP A 142 -15.16 2.88 -9.78
N LEU A 143 -13.95 3.41 -9.83
CA LEU A 143 -13.56 4.68 -9.20
C LEU A 143 -13.36 5.73 -10.28
N PHE A 144 -13.99 6.88 -10.13
CA PHE A 144 -13.88 7.99 -11.08
C PHE A 144 -13.52 9.30 -10.39
N LEU A 145 -12.97 10.22 -11.18
CA LEU A 145 -12.72 11.59 -10.75
C LEU A 145 -13.94 12.47 -10.96
N SER A 146 -14.43 13.04 -9.86
CA SER A 146 -15.55 13.98 -9.83
C SER A 146 -15.17 15.31 -9.20
N ALA A 147 -15.97 16.34 -9.42
CA ALA A 147 -15.81 17.60 -8.69
C ALA A 147 -15.94 17.35 -7.18
N CYS A 148 -14.98 17.84 -6.40
CA CYS A 148 -14.94 17.63 -4.96
C CYS A 148 -16.14 18.30 -4.29
N ASN A 149 -16.98 17.53 -3.62
CA ASN A 149 -18.21 18.01 -2.98
C ASN A 149 -18.46 17.41 -1.59
N LYS A 150 -17.53 16.59 -1.07
CA LYS A 150 -17.64 15.92 0.25
C LYS A 150 -18.86 15.00 0.39
N ASN A 151 -19.44 14.54 -0.73
CA ASN A 151 -20.46 13.50 -0.66
C ASN A 151 -19.87 12.22 -0.05
N ALA A 152 -20.72 11.36 0.51
CA ALA A 152 -20.24 10.15 1.19
C ALA A 152 -19.47 9.20 0.25
N ASN A 153 -19.78 9.21 -1.05
CA ASN A 153 -19.09 8.42 -2.07
C ASN A 153 -17.67 8.94 -2.38
N GLN A 154 -17.33 10.16 -1.95
CA GLN A 154 -16.00 10.77 -2.05
C GLN A 154 -15.21 10.72 -0.74
N VAL A 155 -15.79 10.16 0.33
CA VAL A 155 -15.14 10.08 1.64
C VAL A 155 -14.62 8.66 1.89
N TRP A 156 -13.30 8.58 2.06
CA TRP A 156 -12.52 7.36 2.22
C TRP A 156 -11.88 7.28 3.60
N THR A 157 -12.26 6.26 4.36
CA THR A 157 -11.65 5.92 5.64
C THR A 157 -10.46 4.99 5.42
N ARG A 158 -9.31 5.43 5.91
CA ARG A 158 -8.07 4.66 5.97
C ARG A 158 -8.15 3.65 7.12
N LYS A 159 -8.36 2.37 6.81
CA LYS A 159 -8.35 1.29 7.81
C LYS A 159 -6.97 0.66 7.85
N MET A 160 -6.21 0.96 8.89
CA MET A 160 -4.83 0.48 9.09
C MET A 160 -4.81 -1.05 9.04
N PHE A 161 -3.93 -1.61 8.22
CA PHE A 161 -3.65 -3.05 8.26
C PHE A 161 -2.67 -3.29 9.41
N VAL A 162 -3.15 -3.78 10.53
CA VAL A 162 -2.27 -4.21 11.62
C VAL A 162 -1.72 -5.58 11.22
N PHE A 163 -0.44 -5.65 10.88
CA PHE A 163 0.24 -6.94 10.80
C PHE A 163 0.28 -7.54 12.19
N ALA A 164 -0.64 -8.46 12.48
CA ALA A 164 -0.29 -9.59 13.34
C ALA A 164 0.78 -10.36 12.58
N VAL A 165 2.06 -10.02 12.78
CA VAL A 165 3.15 -10.88 12.32
C VAL A 165 2.97 -12.20 13.06
N ALA A 166 2.40 -13.18 12.39
CA ALA A 166 2.42 -14.55 12.84
C ALA A 166 3.88 -15.01 12.82
N CYS A 167 4.55 -14.83 13.95
CA CYS A 167 5.93 -15.29 14.19
C CYS A 167 6.06 -16.83 14.04
N SER A 168 4.96 -17.54 13.77
CA SER A 168 4.85 -18.99 13.66
C SER A 168 5.30 -19.59 12.30
N GLU A 169 5.41 -18.80 11.23
CA GLU A 169 5.78 -19.33 9.89
C GLU A 169 7.26 -19.15 9.52
N ILE A 170 8.00 -18.28 10.21
CA ILE A 170 9.44 -18.05 9.94
C ILE A 170 10.28 -19.02 10.77
N ARG A 171 10.29 -20.31 10.41
CA ARG A 171 10.96 -21.35 11.22
C ARG A 171 12.48 -21.41 11.07
N LYS A 172 13.11 -20.83 10.02
CA LYS A 172 14.57 -20.94 9.81
C LYS A 172 15.17 -19.73 9.08
N VAL A 173 16.32 -19.23 9.57
CA VAL A 173 17.06 -18.07 9.02
C VAL A 173 17.54 -18.29 7.58
N SER A 174 17.80 -19.54 7.19
CA SER A 174 18.15 -19.90 5.81
C SER A 174 16.99 -19.71 4.82
N HIS A 175 15.75 -19.88 5.29
CA HIS A 175 14.56 -19.62 4.49
C HIS A 175 14.22 -18.13 4.45
N LEU A 176 14.77 -17.31 5.35
CA LEU A 176 14.53 -15.87 5.35
C LEU A 176 15.13 -15.20 4.11
N LYS A 177 16.36 -15.56 3.70
CA LYS A 177 16.94 -15.05 2.45
C LYS A 177 16.16 -15.49 1.22
N ALA A 178 15.80 -16.77 1.12
CA ALA A 178 14.99 -17.26 0.02
C ALA A 178 13.60 -16.62 0.01
N TRP A 179 12.98 -16.42 1.17
CA TRP A 179 11.67 -15.77 1.31
C TRP A 179 11.74 -14.25 1.06
N LEU A 180 12.82 -13.57 1.45
CA LEU A 180 13.11 -12.16 1.16
C LEU A 180 13.37 -11.93 -0.35
N LEU A 181 14.04 -12.89 -1.00
CA LEU A 181 14.29 -12.88 -2.45
C LEU A 181 13.05 -13.22 -3.27
N VAL A 182 12.13 -14.01 -2.72
CA VAL A 182 10.87 -14.43 -3.38
C VAL A 182 9.69 -13.52 -3.02
N ASN A 183 9.72 -12.84 -1.87
CA ASN A 183 8.69 -11.91 -1.39
C ASN A 183 9.30 -10.60 -0.85
N PRO A 184 10.03 -9.82 -1.67
CA PRO A 184 10.62 -8.53 -1.27
C PRO A 184 9.57 -7.53 -0.75
N ALA A 185 8.34 -7.74 -1.20
CA ALA A 185 7.09 -7.18 -0.75
C ALA A 185 6.83 -7.29 0.76
N LEU A 186 6.68 -8.52 1.24
CA LEU A 186 6.33 -8.82 2.64
C LEU A 186 7.47 -8.47 3.60
N ALA A 187 8.69 -8.39 3.06
CA ALA A 187 9.86 -7.89 3.76
C ALA A 187 9.75 -6.40 4.09
N LYS A 188 9.48 -5.54 3.10
CA LYS A 188 9.26 -4.09 3.33
C LYS A 188 8.21 -3.87 4.41
N ILE A 189 7.07 -4.57 4.29
CA ILE A 189 5.97 -4.55 5.26
C ILE A 189 6.41 -4.89 6.70
N SER A 190 7.18 -5.97 6.87
CA SER A 190 7.61 -6.42 8.21
C SER A 190 8.56 -5.41 8.87
N ILE A 191 9.36 -4.70 8.08
CA ILE A 191 10.32 -3.70 8.57
C ILE A 191 9.60 -2.41 8.96
N TYR A 192 8.67 -1.95 8.11
CA TYR A 192 7.90 -0.73 8.35
C TYR A 192 6.91 -0.88 9.51
N SER A 193 6.24 -2.04 9.64
CA SER A 193 5.33 -2.32 10.76
C SER A 193 6.05 -2.42 12.11
N VAL A 194 7.27 -2.98 12.14
CA VAL A 194 8.09 -3.03 13.37
C VAL A 194 8.56 -1.63 13.77
N LYS A 195 8.89 -0.77 12.82
CA LYS A 195 9.34 0.60 13.08
C LYS A 195 8.20 1.48 13.64
N GLN A 196 7.00 1.42 13.05
CA GLN A 196 5.83 2.17 13.55
C GLN A 196 5.29 1.64 14.88
N GLY A 197 5.46 0.34 15.18
CA GLY A 197 5.10 -0.24 16.47
C GLY A 197 6.05 0.17 17.61
N LEU A 198 7.32 0.42 17.31
CA LEU A 198 8.30 0.87 18.32
C LEU A 198 8.15 2.35 18.68
N GLU A 199 7.68 3.20 17.76
CA GLU A 199 7.48 4.64 18.00
C GLU A 199 6.20 4.97 18.80
N ARG A 200 5.39 3.95 19.12
CA ARG A 200 4.17 4.06 19.96
C ARG A 200 4.32 3.39 21.34
N LEU A 201 5.54 3.09 21.76
CA LEU A 201 5.92 2.65 23.11
C LEU A 201 6.88 3.67 23.73
#